data_AF-I9E8T6-F1
#
_entry.id   AF-I9E8T6-F1
#
_cell.length_a   1.000
_cell.length_b   1.000
_cell.length_c   1.000
_cell.angle_alpha   90.00
_cell.angle_beta   90.00
_cell.angle_gamma   90.00
#
_symmetry.space_group_name_H-M   'P 1'
#
loop_
_entity.id
_entity.type
_entity.pdbx_description
1 polymer ?
#
loop_
_entity_poly.entity_id
_entity_poly.type
_entity_poly.pdbx_seq_one_letter_code
_entity_poly.pdbx_strand_id
1 'polypeptide(L)'
;MYYSKCILCFISIIFFLVSCKETCDTTPFNFHCLIRVVGEDDSSSFKKKPDQIYKIVTNLLEPRNAKIVNFVYLENYDYIDIQVQEYTSNIKNGIVIYVLEIQYPNGIRISKDTIRVEYKFEMNQSHMISAFCNDKEPKYMAEDVIVFEMKNK
;
A
#
# COMPACT_ATOMS: atom_id res chain seq x y z
N MET A 1 -43.32 -51.56 -7.30
CA MET A 1 -43.32 -50.08 -7.23
C MET A 1 -42.09 -49.62 -6.46
N TYR A 2 -40.96 -49.37 -7.14
CA TYR A 2 -39.68 -49.00 -6.52
C TYR A 2 -39.08 -47.73 -7.15
N TYR A 3 -39.94 -46.77 -7.53
CA TYR A 3 -39.54 -45.62 -8.36
C TYR A 3 -39.89 -44.23 -7.78
N SER A 4 -40.21 -44.14 -6.49
CA SER A 4 -40.65 -42.86 -5.90
C SER A 4 -39.66 -42.23 -4.90
N LYS A 5 -38.74 -43.00 -4.31
CA LYS A 5 -37.76 -42.45 -3.34
C LYS A 5 -36.49 -41.87 -3.96
N CYS A 6 -36.12 -42.25 -5.19
CA CYS A 6 -34.87 -41.79 -5.81
C CYS A 6 -34.97 -40.38 -6.41
N ILE A 7 -36.18 -39.92 -6.77
CA ILE A 7 -36.38 -38.63 -7.46
C ILE A 7 -36.30 -37.46 -6.47
N LEU A 8 -36.78 -37.62 -5.23
CA LEU A 8 -36.71 -36.58 -4.20
C LEU A 8 -35.29 -36.30 -3.72
N CYS A 9 -34.39 -37.30 -3.69
CA CYS A 9 -32.98 -37.10 -3.37
C CYS A 9 -32.21 -36.36 -4.48
N PHE A 10 -32.62 -36.49 -5.75
CA PHE A 10 -31.95 -35.80 -6.86
C PHE A 10 -32.30 -34.31 -6.89
N ILE A 11 -33.52 -33.93 -6.52
CA ILE A 11 -33.95 -32.52 -6.54
C ILE A 11 -33.31 -31.73 -5.39
N SER A 12 -33.10 -32.33 -4.21
CA SER A 12 -32.43 -31.65 -3.09
C SER A 12 -30.91 -31.45 -3.30
N ILE A 13 -30.25 -32.29 -4.11
CA ILE A 13 -28.84 -32.12 -4.46
C ILE A 13 -28.64 -30.98 -5.46
N ILE A 14 -29.59 -30.75 -6.37
CA ILE A 14 -29.50 -29.66 -7.36
C ILE A 14 -29.65 -28.29 -6.69
N PHE A 15 -30.43 -28.16 -5.61
CA PHE A 15 -30.52 -26.91 -4.85
C PHE A 15 -29.28 -26.58 -4.02
N PHE A 16 -28.41 -27.55 -3.73
CA PHE A 16 -27.13 -27.29 -3.07
C PHE A 16 -26.03 -26.80 -4.03
N LEU A 17 -26.19 -27.00 -5.34
CA LEU A 17 -25.21 -26.56 -6.35
C LEU A 17 -25.43 -25.11 -6.82
N VAL A 18 -26.49 -24.43 -6.39
CA VAL A 18 -26.75 -23.01 -6.72
C VAL A 18 -26.23 -22.06 -5.64
N SER A 19 -25.58 -22.59 -4.59
CA SER A 19 -25.08 -21.78 -3.46
C SER A 19 -23.56 -21.72 -3.38
N CYS A 20 -22.90 -21.51 -4.51
CA CYS A 20 -21.56 -20.92 -4.54
C CYS A 20 -21.57 -19.77 -5.54
N LYS A 21 -22.23 -18.67 -5.17
CA LYS A 21 -21.72 -17.37 -5.60
C LYS A 21 -20.42 -17.19 -4.83
N GLU A 22 -19.34 -17.79 -5.33
CA GLU A 22 -17.99 -17.42 -4.93
C GLU A 22 -17.93 -15.91 -5.14
N THR A 23 -18.04 -15.15 -4.06
CA THR A 23 -17.45 -13.83 -4.04
C THR A 23 -15.98 -14.11 -4.26
N CYS A 24 -15.51 -13.95 -5.50
CA CYS A 24 -14.10 -13.85 -5.79
C CYS A 24 -13.61 -12.58 -5.09
N ASP A 25 -13.43 -12.65 -3.77
CA ASP A 25 -12.81 -11.62 -2.97
C ASP A 25 -11.41 -11.46 -3.52
N THR A 26 -11.27 -10.50 -4.42
CA THR A 26 -10.02 -10.24 -5.12
C THR A 26 -9.10 -9.65 -4.07
N THR A 27 -8.00 -10.34 -3.75
CA THR A 27 -7.02 -9.85 -2.78
C THR A 27 -6.59 -8.44 -3.19
N PRO A 28 -6.64 -7.45 -2.29
CA PRO A 28 -6.23 -6.11 -2.64
C PRO A 28 -4.73 -6.06 -2.92
N PHE A 29 -4.33 -5.22 -3.86
CA PHE A 29 -2.94 -4.85 -4.07
C PHE A 29 -2.49 -3.92 -2.92
N ASN A 30 -1.30 -4.18 -2.38
CA ASN A 30 -0.72 -3.37 -1.31
C ASN A 30 0.77 -3.16 -1.57
N PHE A 31 1.29 -2.02 -1.12
CA PHE A 31 2.72 -1.79 -1.00
C PHE A 31 3.02 -0.86 0.17
N HIS A 32 4.27 -0.88 0.61
CA HIS A 32 4.79 -0.17 1.76
C HIS A 32 5.85 0.85 1.33
N CYS A 33 5.72 2.07 1.82
CA CYS A 33 6.76 3.08 1.76
C CYS A 33 7.34 3.28 3.17
N LEU A 34 8.59 2.83 3.35
CA LEU A 34 9.37 3.05 4.56
C LEU A 34 10.19 4.32 4.39
N ILE A 35 10.02 5.28 5.30
CA ILE A 35 10.65 6.59 5.18
C ILE A 35 11.44 6.88 6.44
N ARG A 36 12.68 7.33 6.24
CA ARG A 36 13.54 7.85 7.29
C ARG A 36 14.00 9.24 6.96
N VAL A 37 13.89 10.16 7.92
CA VAL A 37 14.46 11.51 7.79
C VAL A 37 15.72 11.60 8.64
N VAL A 38 16.84 11.92 7.99
CA VAL A 38 18.15 12.09 8.65
C VAL A 38 18.58 13.55 8.63
N GLY A 39 19.14 14.03 9.74
CA GLY A 39 19.73 15.35 9.85
C GLY A 39 21.05 15.50 9.08
N GLU A 40 21.64 16.68 9.13
CA GLU A 40 22.96 16.95 8.53
C GLU A 40 24.08 16.10 9.16
N ASP A 41 23.96 15.77 10.44
CA ASP A 41 24.84 14.92 11.23
C ASP A 41 24.54 13.41 11.07
N ASP A 42 23.75 13.04 10.06
CA ASP A 42 23.23 11.68 9.79
C ASP A 42 22.44 11.07 10.96
N SER A 43 22.09 11.87 11.97
CA SER A 43 21.24 11.44 13.07
C SER A 43 19.77 11.40 12.66
N SER A 44 18.96 10.62 13.37
CA SER A 44 17.53 10.54 13.11
C SER A 44 16.78 11.79 13.54
N SER A 45 16.07 12.43 12.60
CA SER A 45 15.12 13.49 12.94
C SER A 45 13.94 12.96 13.78
N PHE A 46 13.51 11.72 13.55
CA PHE A 46 12.40 11.13 14.30
C PHE A 46 12.77 10.87 15.76
N LYS A 47 13.95 10.28 16.03
CA LYS A 47 14.41 10.07 17.42
C LYS A 47 14.69 11.37 18.16
N LYS A 48 15.04 12.45 17.44
CA LYS A 48 15.20 13.79 18.03
C LYS A 48 13.85 14.42 18.43
N LYS A 49 12.74 14.02 17.81
CA LYS A 49 11.38 14.57 18.01
C LYS A 49 10.28 13.48 18.03
N PRO A 50 10.38 12.47 18.92
CA PRO A 50 9.45 11.33 18.92
C PRO A 50 8.01 11.75 19.24
N ASP A 51 7.86 12.79 20.07
CA ASP A 51 6.58 13.40 20.45
C ASP A 51 5.88 14.15 19.30
N GLN A 52 6.49 14.25 18.13
CA GLN A 52 5.92 14.95 16.98
C GLN A 52 5.57 14.02 15.82
N ILE A 53 5.94 12.75 15.89
CA ILE A 53 5.73 11.79 14.80
C ILE A 53 4.24 11.65 14.45
N TYR A 54 3.36 11.63 15.45
CA TYR A 54 1.90 11.56 15.24
C TYR A 54 1.31 12.82 14.59
N LYS A 55 2.08 13.90 14.45
CA LYS A 55 1.66 15.14 13.76
C LYS A 55 2.03 15.13 12.29
N ILE A 56 2.72 14.09 11.82
CA ILE A 56 3.01 13.92 10.39
C ILE A 56 1.71 13.57 9.68
N VAL A 57 1.46 14.25 8.57
CA VAL A 57 0.27 14.05 7.75
C VAL A 57 0.70 13.44 6.44
N THR A 58 0.04 12.36 6.02
CA THR A 58 0.24 11.75 4.72
C THR A 58 -1.08 11.73 3.95
N ASN A 59 -1.04 12.22 2.71
CA ASN A 59 -2.16 12.21 1.79
C ASN A 59 -1.81 11.39 0.56
N LEU A 60 -2.74 10.56 0.10
CA LEU A 60 -2.65 9.96 -1.23
C LEU A 60 -3.35 10.89 -2.23
N LEU A 61 -2.60 11.40 -3.20
CA LEU A 61 -3.10 12.30 -4.23
C LEU A 61 -3.66 11.53 -5.43
N GLU A 62 -2.97 10.47 -5.84
CA GLU A 62 -3.37 9.59 -6.95
C GLU A 62 -2.95 8.13 -6.66
N PRO A 63 -3.68 7.13 -7.19
CA PRO A 63 -5.00 7.26 -7.80
C PRO A 63 -6.09 7.37 -6.72
N ARG A 64 -7.21 8.03 -7.02
CA ARG A 64 -8.28 8.32 -6.04
C ARG A 64 -9.00 7.10 -5.44
N ASN A 65 -8.88 5.95 -6.09
CA ASN A 65 -9.49 4.67 -5.71
C ASN A 65 -8.58 3.82 -4.80
N ALA A 66 -7.34 4.24 -4.59
CA ALA A 66 -6.46 3.70 -3.58
C ALA A 66 -6.61 4.49 -2.26
N LYS A 67 -6.08 3.93 -1.17
CA LYS A 67 -6.14 4.53 0.17
C LYS A 67 -4.89 4.21 0.99
N ILE A 68 -4.52 5.11 1.88
CA ILE A 68 -3.56 4.80 2.95
C ILE A 68 -4.32 4.03 4.01
N VAL A 69 -3.87 2.81 4.31
CA VAL A 69 -4.52 1.93 5.30
C VAL A 69 -3.74 1.82 6.59
N ASN A 70 -2.46 2.19 6.58
CA ASN A 70 -1.62 2.14 7.75
C ASN A 70 -0.56 3.25 7.74
N PHE A 71 -0.24 3.74 8.94
CA PHE A 71 0.85 4.67 9.21
C PHE A 71 1.44 4.30 10.58
N VAL A 72 2.64 3.73 10.60
CA VAL A 72 3.25 3.20 11.83
C VAL A 72 4.69 3.68 11.95
N TYR A 73 5.07 4.18 13.12
CA TYR A 73 6.48 4.42 13.44
C TYR A 73 7.13 3.13 13.96
N LEU A 74 8.12 2.64 13.22
CA LEU A 74 8.91 1.46 13.55
C LEU A 74 10.14 1.88 14.36
N GLU A 75 10.02 2.07 15.67
CA GLU A 75 11.08 2.61 16.55
C GLU A 75 12.43 1.87 16.44
N ASN A 76 12.39 0.54 16.34
CA ASN A 76 13.58 -0.31 16.24
C ASN A 76 14.38 -0.06 14.95
N TYR A 77 13.69 0.26 13.86
CA TYR A 77 14.29 0.47 12.54
C TYR A 77 14.42 1.96 12.19
N ASP A 78 13.74 2.83 12.95
CA ASP A 78 13.71 4.27 12.76
C ASP A 78 13.12 4.70 11.40
N TYR A 79 12.03 4.04 11.02
CA TYR A 79 11.26 4.35 9.81
C TYR A 79 9.80 4.61 10.15
N ILE A 80 9.15 5.43 9.34
CA ILE A 80 7.70 5.47 9.23
C ILE A 80 7.30 4.52 8.11
N ASP A 81 6.45 3.55 8.41
CA ASP A 81 5.83 2.64 7.46
C ASP A 81 4.46 3.19 7.04
N ILE A 82 4.31 3.47 5.75
CA ILE A 82 3.08 3.92 5.13
C ILE A 82 2.60 2.82 4.19
N GLN A 83 1.46 2.22 4.51
CA GLN A 83 0.85 1.18 3.67
C GLN A 83 -0.24 1.78 2.79
N VAL A 84 -0.10 1.58 1.48
CA VAL A 84 -1.10 1.95 0.48
C VAL A 84 -1.80 0.69 -0.01
N GLN A 85 -3.12 0.76 -0.14
CA GLN A 85 -3.96 -0.33 -0.59
C GLN A 85 -4.87 0.12 -1.74
N GLU A 86 -5.00 -0.73 -2.77
CA GLU A 86 -5.99 -0.59 -3.83
C GLU A 86 -6.65 -1.94 -4.11
N TYR A 87 -7.96 -1.96 -4.33
CA TYR A 87 -8.64 -3.20 -4.70
C TYR A 87 -8.29 -3.56 -6.15
N THR A 88 -7.75 -4.76 -6.35
CA THR A 88 -7.30 -5.25 -7.66
C THR A 88 -8.39 -5.20 -8.73
N SER A 89 -9.67 -5.35 -8.35
CA SER A 89 -10.81 -5.18 -9.25
C SER A 89 -10.92 -3.78 -9.88
N ASN A 90 -10.32 -2.76 -9.26
CA ASN A 90 -10.32 -1.39 -9.74
C ASN A 90 -9.08 -1.06 -10.58
N ILE A 91 -8.07 -1.94 -10.56
CA ILE A 91 -6.81 -1.75 -11.26
C ILE A 91 -6.98 -2.21 -12.70
N LYS A 92 -6.70 -1.31 -13.64
CA LYS A 92 -6.71 -1.64 -15.07
C LYS A 92 -5.33 -2.15 -15.47
N ASN A 93 -5.28 -3.11 -16.40
CA ASN A 93 -4.03 -3.47 -17.07
C ASN A 93 -3.37 -2.21 -17.64
N GLY A 94 -2.08 -2.03 -17.39
CA GLY A 94 -1.33 -0.83 -17.76
C GLY A 94 -0.47 -0.30 -16.62
N ILE A 95 -0.08 0.98 -16.75
CA ILE A 95 0.75 1.66 -15.76
C ILE A 95 -0.16 2.47 -14.85
N VAL A 96 0.02 2.30 -13.53
CA VAL A 96 -0.64 3.12 -12.51
C VAL A 96 0.45 3.84 -11.71
N ILE A 97 0.21 5.12 -11.46
CA ILE A 97 1.12 5.99 -10.72
C ILE A 97 0.47 6.36 -9.41
N TYR A 98 1.09 5.95 -8.31
CA TYR A 98 0.72 6.31 -6.96
C TYR A 98 1.51 7.55 -6.54
N VAL A 99 0.82 8.58 -6.07
CA VAL A 99 1.44 9.83 -5.62
C VAL A 99 1.01 10.10 -4.19
N LEU A 100 1.98 10.12 -3.27
CA LEU A 100 1.77 10.48 -1.87
C LEU A 100 2.41 11.84 -1.59
N GLU A 101 1.75 12.66 -0.77
CA GLU A 101 2.31 13.86 -0.18
C GLU A 101 2.47 13.66 1.34
N ILE A 102 3.62 14.01 1.88
CA ILE A 102 3.92 13.93 3.31
C ILE A 102 4.29 15.31 3.81
N GLN A 103 3.59 15.75 4.85
CA GLN A 103 3.84 16.98 5.55
C GLN A 103 4.32 16.68 6.97
N TYR A 104 5.45 17.26 7.34
CA TYR A 104 6.09 17.06 8.63
C TYR A 104 5.90 18.29 9.53
N PRO A 105 5.90 18.12 10.86
CA PRO A 105 5.97 19.24 11.79
C PRO A 105 7.37 19.87 11.79
N ASN A 106 7.42 21.16 12.16
CA ASN A 106 8.65 21.92 12.32
C ASN A 106 9.62 21.21 13.27
N GLY A 107 10.84 20.96 12.80
CA GLY A 107 11.90 20.32 13.57
C GLY A 107 12.15 18.86 13.19
N ILE A 108 11.22 18.18 12.50
CA ILE A 108 11.50 16.90 11.84
C ILE A 108 12.02 17.16 10.43
N ARG A 109 11.27 17.95 9.65
CA ARG A 109 11.58 18.33 8.28
C ARG A 109 10.77 19.57 7.89
N ILE A 110 11.38 20.50 7.15
CA ILE A 110 10.72 21.77 6.78
C ILE A 110 9.87 21.61 5.52
N SER A 111 10.40 20.94 4.49
CA SER A 111 9.70 20.74 3.23
C SER A 111 8.70 19.58 3.30
N LYS A 112 7.67 19.67 2.46
CA LYS A 112 6.86 18.51 2.12
C LYS A 112 7.68 17.55 1.26
N ASP A 113 7.38 16.26 1.38
CA ASP A 113 7.89 15.24 0.47
C ASP A 113 6.78 14.72 -0.42
N THR A 114 7.09 14.52 -1.69
CA THR A 114 6.24 13.83 -2.65
C THR A 114 6.88 12.52 -3.02
N ILE A 115 6.18 11.42 -2.76
CA ILE A 115 6.56 10.08 -3.21
C ILE A 115 5.75 9.75 -4.46
N ARG A 116 6.43 9.34 -5.52
CA ARG A 116 5.83 8.80 -6.74
C ARG A 116 6.28 7.36 -6.90
N VAL A 117 5.33 6.44 -7.04
CA VAL A 117 5.59 5.01 -7.30
C VAL A 117 4.82 4.58 -8.54
N GLU A 118 5.51 3.96 -9.48
CA GLU A 118 4.93 3.50 -10.74
C GLU A 118 4.91 1.98 -10.76
N TYR A 119 3.73 1.41 -11.00
CA TYR A 119 3.55 -0.03 -11.16
C TYR A 119 2.97 -0.34 -12.53
N LYS A 120 3.45 -1.44 -13.13
CA LYS A 120 2.84 -2.09 -14.28
C LYS A 120 1.97 -3.24 -13.82
N PHE A 121 0.69 -3.21 -14.18
CA PHE A 121 -0.24 -4.31 -13.94
C PHE A 121 -0.51 -5.07 -15.23
N GLU A 122 -0.27 -6.38 -15.18
CA GLU A 122 -0.46 -7.31 -16.29
C GLU A 122 -1.23 -8.54 -15.84
N MET A 123 -2.50 -8.63 -16.23
CA MET A 123 -3.39 -9.72 -15.88
C MET A 123 -3.52 -9.86 -14.35
N ASN A 124 -2.72 -10.73 -13.73
CA ASN A 124 -2.76 -11.02 -12.31
C ASN A 124 -1.42 -10.70 -11.61
N GLN A 125 -0.53 -9.97 -12.28
CA GLN A 125 0.78 -9.61 -11.76
C GLN A 125 0.94 -8.09 -11.72
N SER A 126 1.69 -7.63 -10.73
CA SER A 126 2.12 -6.26 -10.56
C SER A 126 3.64 -6.21 -10.54
N HIS A 127 4.23 -5.28 -11.26
CA HIS A 127 5.67 -5.08 -11.30
C HIS A 127 5.98 -3.62 -11.00
N MET A 128 6.80 -3.37 -9.98
CA MET A 128 7.25 -2.01 -9.71
C MET A 128 8.20 -1.57 -10.83
N ILE A 129 7.86 -0.47 -11.50
CA ILE A 129 8.67 0.12 -12.58
C ILE A 129 9.69 1.08 -11.98
N SER A 130 9.23 1.98 -11.11
CA SER A 130 10.06 3.03 -10.54
C SER A 130 9.46 3.59 -9.25
N ALA A 131 10.31 4.20 -8.42
CA ALA A 131 9.89 4.91 -7.24
C ALA A 131 10.81 6.10 -6.99
N PHE A 132 10.26 7.23 -6.57
CA PHE A 132 11.00 8.45 -6.28
C PHE A 132 10.41 9.19 -5.09
N CYS A 133 11.26 9.83 -4.28
CA CYS A 133 10.86 10.78 -3.25
C CYS A 133 11.58 12.11 -3.49
N ASN A 134 10.83 13.15 -3.88
CA ASN A 134 11.38 14.43 -4.37
C ASN A 134 12.52 14.24 -5.40
N ASP A 135 12.24 13.47 -6.45
CA ASP A 135 13.19 13.15 -7.54
C ASP A 135 14.44 12.34 -7.12
N LYS A 136 14.46 11.80 -5.89
CA LYS A 136 15.51 10.88 -5.44
C LYS A 136 15.05 9.44 -5.46
N GLU A 137 15.92 8.57 -5.95
CA GLU A 137 15.73 7.13 -5.92
C GLU A 137 15.73 6.57 -4.49
N PRO A 138 15.03 5.45 -4.25
CA PRO A 138 15.02 4.79 -2.96
C PRO A 138 16.40 4.21 -2.64
N LYS A 139 16.66 4.05 -1.34
CA LYS A 139 17.82 3.31 -0.83
C LYS A 139 17.70 1.81 -1.11
N TYR A 140 16.47 1.31 -1.13
CA TYR A 140 16.14 -0.09 -1.38
C TYR A 140 14.75 -0.22 -1.98
N MET A 141 14.58 -1.18 -2.88
CA MET A 141 13.35 -1.46 -3.60
C MET A 141 13.16 -2.96 -3.76
N ALA A 142 11.99 -3.47 -3.34
CA ALA A 142 11.51 -4.82 -3.56
C ALA A 142 10.15 -4.78 -4.26
N GLU A 143 9.48 -5.92 -4.43
CA GLU A 143 8.20 -6.01 -5.16
C GLU A 143 7.11 -5.12 -4.54
N ASP A 144 7.01 -5.09 -3.20
CA ASP A 144 5.97 -4.42 -2.44
C ASP A 144 6.51 -3.48 -1.34
N VAL A 145 7.83 -3.32 -1.22
CA VAL A 145 8.47 -2.48 -0.19
C VAL A 145 9.47 -1.52 -0.81
N ILE A 146 9.35 -0.25 -0.45
CA ILE A 146 10.23 0.83 -0.94
C ILE A 146 10.79 1.57 0.27
N VAL A 147 12.11 1.78 0.31
CA VAL A 147 12.79 2.43 1.44
C VAL A 147 13.43 3.73 0.98
N PHE A 148 12.99 4.84 1.56
CA PHE A 148 13.57 6.17 1.34
C PHE A 148 14.34 6.66 2.56
N GLU A 149 15.48 7.30 2.31
CA GLU A 149 16.25 8.02 3.33
C GLU A 149 16.44 9.47 2.87
N MET A 150 15.78 10.40 3.57
CA MET A 150 15.68 11.80 3.20
C MET A 150 16.54 12.66 4.11
N LYS A 151 17.54 13.33 3.54
CA LYS A 151 18.29 14.35 4.26
C LYS A 151 17.42 15.57 4.52
N ASN A 152 17.33 16.00 5.77
CA ASN A 152 16.77 17.27 6.20
C ASN A 152 17.75 18.37 5.72
N LYS A 153 17.37 19.08 4.67
CA LYS A 153 18.12 20.20 4.09
C LYS A 153 17.32 21.47 4.29
#